data_AF-A0A4Q3VF91-F1
#
_entry.id   AF-A0A4Q3VF91-F1
#
_cell.length_a   1.000
_cell.length_b   1.000
_cell.length_c   1.000
_cell.angle_alpha   90.00
_cell.angle_beta   90.00
_cell.angle_gamma   90.00
#
_symmetry.space_group_name_H-M   'P 1'
#
loop_
_entity.id
_entity.type
_entity.pdbx_description
1 polymer ?
#
loop_
_entity_poly.entity_id
_entity_poly.type
_entity_poly.pdbx_seq_one_letter_code
_entity_poly.pdbx_strand_id
1 'polypeptide(L)'
;VQAGAHALFFQCGLGHMMGLDVHDMEDLGEQYVGYAEGQKRSTAFGLKSLRLARPLEPGFVLTVEPGLYFIPELMDLWESEKKFSQFINYSKLTPFRQFGGIRVEENFIITDNGYRLLGEPLIKTVEEIESMRGE
;
A
#
# COMPACT_ATOMS: atom_id res chain seq x y z
N VAL A 1 13.24 -5.07 -1.00
CA VAL A 1 12.10 -5.78 -0.38
C VAL A 1 12.50 -7.05 0.36
N GLN A 2 13.39 -7.89 -0.20
CA GLN A 2 13.76 -9.22 0.34
C GLN A 2 14.01 -9.31 1.86
N ALA A 3 14.64 -8.29 2.46
CA ALA A 3 14.88 -8.28 3.90
C ALA A 3 13.60 -8.06 4.75
N GLY A 4 12.54 -7.45 4.22
CA GLY A 4 11.29 -7.20 4.95
C GLY A 4 11.25 -5.90 5.76
N ALA A 5 12.35 -5.13 5.84
CA ALA A 5 12.43 -3.90 6.65
C ALA A 5 11.37 -2.83 6.32
N HIS A 6 10.97 -2.71 5.06
CA HIS A 6 9.92 -1.79 4.61
C HIS A 6 8.58 -1.97 5.33
N ALA A 7 8.27 -3.17 5.83
CA ALA A 7 6.99 -3.45 6.46
C ALA A 7 6.81 -2.73 7.81
N LEU A 8 7.88 -2.14 8.37
CA LEU A 8 7.75 -1.19 9.49
C LEU A 8 6.91 0.03 9.09
N PHE A 9 7.06 0.49 7.85
CA PHE A 9 6.46 1.72 7.37
C PHE A 9 5.29 1.49 6.42
N PHE A 10 5.19 0.30 5.84
CA PHE A 10 4.11 -0.09 4.94
C PHE A 10 3.70 -1.54 5.15
N GLN A 11 2.76 -1.73 6.07
CA GLN A 11 2.22 -3.01 6.55
C GLN A 11 1.03 -3.53 5.71
N CYS A 12 0.59 -2.75 4.72
CA CYS A 12 -0.58 -2.97 3.88
C CYS A 12 -0.21 -3.64 2.54
N GLY A 13 -1.22 -4.07 1.78
CA GLY A 13 -1.07 -4.33 0.35
C GLY A 13 -0.95 -3.02 -0.43
N LEU A 14 -0.37 -3.07 -1.64
CA LEU A 14 -0.27 -1.89 -2.51
C LEU A 14 -1.61 -1.45 -3.10
N GLY A 15 -2.58 -2.36 -3.14
CA GLY A 15 -3.92 -2.14 -3.67
C GLY A 15 -4.67 -3.44 -3.84
N HIS A 16 -5.89 -3.33 -4.35
CA HIS A 16 -6.84 -4.42 -4.51
C HIS A 16 -7.76 -4.20 -5.71
N MET A 17 -8.46 -5.26 -6.14
CA MET A 17 -9.57 -5.12 -7.08
C MET A 17 -10.69 -4.29 -6.46
N MET A 18 -11.40 -3.52 -7.28
CA MET A 18 -12.52 -2.70 -6.87
C MET A 18 -13.67 -2.85 -7.87
N GLY A 19 -14.90 -2.91 -7.39
CA GLY A 19 -16.08 -3.08 -8.22
C GLY A 19 -17.34 -2.69 -7.46
N LEU A 20 -18.26 -3.64 -7.30
CA LEU A 20 -19.46 -3.43 -6.48
C LEU A 20 -19.11 -3.40 -4.99
N ASP A 21 -18.10 -4.17 -4.59
CA ASP A 21 -17.48 -4.08 -3.27
C ASP A 21 -16.20 -3.23 -3.34
N VAL A 22 -15.85 -2.57 -2.24
CA VAL A 22 -14.59 -1.79 -2.14
C VAL A 22 -13.40 -2.73 -2.35
N HIS A 23 -13.36 -3.83 -1.58
CA HIS A 23 -12.53 -4.99 -1.91
C HIS A 23 -13.38 -5.95 -2.74
N ASP A 24 -13.24 -5.91 -4.07
CA ASP A 24 -14.18 -6.59 -4.97
C ASP A 24 -14.29 -8.10 -4.66
N MET A 25 -15.52 -8.61 -4.52
CA MET A 25 -15.80 -10.02 -4.24
C MET A 25 -15.08 -10.58 -2.99
N GLU A 26 -14.92 -9.77 -1.93
CA GLU A 26 -14.25 -10.19 -0.69
C GLU A 26 -14.83 -11.48 -0.09
N ASP A 27 -16.16 -11.65 -0.15
CA ASP A 27 -16.87 -12.84 0.34
C ASP A 27 -16.57 -14.11 -0.45
N LEU A 28 -16.20 -14.00 -1.72
CA LEU A 28 -15.75 -15.15 -2.52
C LEU A 28 -14.37 -15.63 -2.04
N GLY A 29 -13.57 -14.70 -1.53
CA GLY A 29 -12.24 -14.92 -0.99
C GLY A 29 -11.13 -14.46 -1.92
N GLU A 30 -10.18 -13.73 -1.34
CA GLU A 30 -9.04 -13.12 -2.04
C GLU A 30 -8.24 -14.12 -2.89
N GLN A 31 -8.14 -15.38 -2.46
CA GLN A 31 -7.39 -16.41 -3.18
C GLN A 31 -7.94 -16.69 -4.60
N TYR A 32 -9.21 -16.40 -4.86
CA TYR A 32 -9.83 -16.60 -6.17
C TYR A 32 -9.84 -15.34 -7.02
N VAL A 33 -9.94 -14.17 -6.36
CA VAL A 33 -10.08 -12.88 -7.03
C VAL A 33 -8.69 -12.27 -7.31
N GLY A 34 -7.90 -12.17 -6.25
CA GLY A 34 -6.66 -11.41 -6.22
C GLY A 34 -5.41 -12.20 -6.63
N TYR A 35 -5.44 -13.53 -6.58
CA TYR A 35 -4.26 -14.36 -6.79
C TYR A 35 -4.38 -15.16 -8.08
N ALA A 36 -3.30 -15.18 -8.87
CA ALA A 36 -3.24 -16.04 -10.06
C ALA A 36 -3.15 -17.52 -9.67
N GLU A 37 -3.50 -18.41 -10.59
CA GLU A 37 -3.40 -19.85 -10.35
C GLU A 37 -1.97 -20.24 -9.92
N GLY A 38 -1.88 -21.03 -8.86
CA GLY A 38 -0.60 -21.46 -8.27
C GLY A 38 0.11 -20.41 -7.40
N GLN A 39 -0.34 -19.15 -7.38
CA GLN A 39 0.16 -18.15 -6.45
C GLN A 39 -0.43 -18.36 -5.06
N LYS A 40 0.42 -18.24 -4.05
CA LYS A 40 0.02 -18.32 -2.65
C LYS A 40 0.31 -17.02 -1.95
N ARG A 41 -0.61 -16.62 -1.08
CA ARG A 41 -0.44 -15.49 -0.17
C ARG A 41 0.82 -15.68 0.67
N SER A 42 1.64 -14.62 0.73
CA SER A 42 2.83 -14.62 1.58
C SER A 42 2.45 -14.65 3.06
N THR A 43 3.26 -15.31 3.88
CA THR A 43 3.14 -15.26 5.35
C THR A 43 3.97 -14.14 5.97
N ALA A 44 4.83 -13.48 5.18
CA ALA A 44 5.69 -12.41 5.65
C ALA A 44 4.87 -11.17 6.04
N PHE A 45 5.20 -10.55 7.18
CA PHE A 45 4.56 -9.29 7.59
C PHE A 45 4.71 -8.19 6.51
N GLY A 46 3.68 -7.38 6.32
CA GLY A 46 3.53 -6.49 5.16
C GLY A 46 2.94 -7.24 3.96
N LEU A 47 3.71 -8.11 3.31
CA LEU A 47 3.27 -8.83 2.10
C LEU A 47 2.08 -9.77 2.32
N LYS A 48 1.88 -10.26 3.55
CA LYS A 48 0.68 -11.01 3.92
C LYS A 48 -0.58 -10.18 3.77
N SER A 49 -0.53 -8.87 3.67
CA SER A 49 -1.69 -8.00 3.49
C SER A 49 -1.98 -7.70 2.01
N LEU A 50 -1.20 -8.25 1.07
CA LEU A 50 -1.41 -8.05 -0.36
C LEU A 50 -2.70 -8.72 -0.82
N ARG A 51 -3.54 -7.96 -1.53
CA ARG A 51 -4.84 -8.41 -2.04
C ARG A 51 -4.86 -8.63 -3.55
N LEU A 52 -3.80 -8.23 -4.26
CA LEU A 52 -3.67 -8.41 -5.71
C LEU A 52 -2.25 -8.92 -6.05
N ALA A 53 -2.16 -10.19 -6.39
CA ALA A 53 -0.95 -10.92 -6.79
C ALA A 53 -1.23 -11.74 -8.06
N ARG A 54 -1.81 -11.09 -9.07
CA ARG A 54 -2.05 -11.65 -10.41
C ARG A 54 -1.62 -10.66 -11.50
N PRO A 55 -1.31 -11.15 -12.71
CA PRO A 55 -1.11 -10.28 -13.86
C PRO A 55 -2.33 -9.38 -14.09
N LEU A 56 -2.07 -8.14 -14.48
CA LEU A 56 -3.12 -7.18 -14.80
C LEU A 56 -3.66 -7.48 -16.20
N GLU A 57 -4.98 -7.52 -16.33
CA GLU A 57 -5.69 -7.80 -17.58
C GLU A 57 -6.61 -6.61 -17.95
N PRO A 58 -6.81 -6.30 -19.24
CA PRO A 58 -7.75 -5.28 -19.66
C PRO A 58 -9.15 -5.51 -19.06
N GLY A 59 -9.77 -4.43 -18.59
CA GLY A 59 -11.06 -4.47 -17.89
C GLY A 59 -10.95 -4.57 -16.36
N PHE A 60 -9.78 -4.87 -15.80
CA PHE A 60 -9.59 -4.82 -14.35
C PHE A 60 -9.71 -3.40 -13.82
N VAL A 61 -10.41 -3.26 -12.70
CA VAL A 61 -10.48 -2.01 -11.92
C VAL A 61 -9.81 -2.26 -10.57
N LEU A 62 -8.87 -1.39 -10.21
CA LEU A 62 -8.05 -1.56 -9.01
C LEU A 62 -7.61 -0.24 -8.38
N THR A 63 -7.27 -0.32 -7.09
CA THR A 63 -6.62 0.77 -6.35
C THR A 63 -5.10 0.70 -6.49
N VAL A 64 -4.44 1.85 -6.48
CA VAL A 64 -3.01 1.98 -6.23
C VAL A 64 -2.84 2.94 -5.07
N GLU A 65 -2.44 2.41 -3.92
CA GLU A 65 -2.54 3.10 -2.63
C GLU A 65 -1.26 3.01 -1.76
N PRO A 66 -0.08 3.40 -2.29
CA PRO A 66 1.14 3.42 -1.49
C PRO A 66 1.00 4.32 -0.26
N GLY A 67 1.59 3.88 0.84
CA GLY A 67 1.60 4.63 2.09
C GLY A 67 2.93 4.57 2.82
N LEU A 68 3.10 5.54 3.74
CA LEU A 68 4.22 5.61 4.66
C LEU A 68 3.68 5.99 6.04
N TYR A 69 3.86 5.09 7.00
CA TYR A 69 3.35 5.24 8.35
C TYR A 69 4.47 5.13 9.38
N PHE A 70 4.34 5.89 10.46
CA PHE A 70 5.22 5.85 11.62
C PHE A 70 4.36 5.47 12.83
N ILE A 71 4.12 4.16 12.98
CA ILE A 71 3.27 3.61 14.03
C ILE A 71 4.12 3.40 15.28
N PRO A 72 3.93 4.18 16.36
CA PRO A 72 4.82 4.16 17.53
C PRO A 72 4.98 2.78 18.16
N GLU A 73 3.88 2.03 18.29
CA GLU A 73 3.87 0.71 18.90
C GLU A 73 4.67 -0.31 18.07
N LEU A 74 4.62 -0.21 16.74
CA LEU A 74 5.37 -1.08 15.85
C LEU A 74 6.86 -0.72 15.84
N MET A 75 7.17 0.57 15.90
CA MET A 75 8.54 1.07 16.05
C MET A 75 9.18 0.57 17.34
N ASP A 76 8.49 0.71 18.48
CA ASP A 76 8.98 0.27 19.79
C ASP A 76 9.22 -1.24 19.80
N LEU A 77 8.29 -2.02 19.24
CA LEU A 77 8.42 -3.46 19.14
C LEU A 77 9.68 -3.84 18.34
N TRP A 78 9.85 -3.29 17.14
CA TRP A 78 10.97 -3.64 16.27
C TRP A 78 12.32 -3.15 16.80
N GLU A 79 12.35 -1.99 17.47
CA GLU A 79 13.55 -1.48 18.14
C GLU A 79 13.97 -2.40 19.30
N SER A 80 13.01 -2.84 20.12
CA SER A 80 13.26 -3.75 21.24
C SER A 80 13.83 -5.10 20.77
N GLU A 81 13.37 -5.58 19.61
CA GLU A 81 13.87 -6.78 18.94
C GLU A 81 15.17 -6.56 18.16
N LYS A 82 15.66 -5.31 18.08
CA LYS A 82 16.77 -4.86 17.22
C LYS A 82 16.60 -5.29 15.76
N LYS A 83 15.35 -5.40 15.32
CA LYS A 83 14.99 -5.96 14.03
C LYS A 83 15.47 -5.06 12.90
N PHE A 84 16.17 -5.62 11.92
CA PHE A 84 16.67 -4.91 10.75
C PHE A 84 17.52 -3.66 11.07
N SER A 85 18.27 -3.65 12.18
CA SER A 85 19.10 -2.50 12.61
C SER A 85 20.17 -2.10 11.58
N GLN A 86 20.52 -2.97 10.64
CA GLN A 86 21.39 -2.66 9.51
C GLN A 86 20.72 -1.78 8.43
N PHE A 87 19.39 -1.70 8.45
CA PHE A 87 18.57 -0.92 7.52
C PHE A 87 17.84 0.23 8.21
N ILE A 88 17.53 0.09 9.49
CA ILE A 88 16.67 1.01 10.25
C ILE A 88 17.50 1.74 11.28
N ASN A 89 17.59 3.06 11.14
CA ASN A 89 18.19 3.94 12.14
C ASN A 89 17.10 4.41 13.12
N TYR A 90 16.92 3.66 14.21
CA TYR A 90 15.87 3.94 15.19
C TYR A 90 16.01 5.30 15.89
N SER A 91 17.24 5.78 16.15
CA SER A 91 17.43 7.11 16.75
C SER A 91 16.95 8.24 15.84
N LYS A 92 16.99 8.04 14.52
CA LYS A 92 16.40 8.97 13.54
C LYS A 92 14.89 8.82 13.35
N LEU A 93 14.28 7.73 13.83
CA LEU A 93 12.83 7.55 13.77
C LEU A 93 12.09 8.27 14.90
N THR A 94 12.72 8.47 16.05
CA THR A 94 12.11 9.11 17.23
C THR A 94 11.38 10.44 16.93
N PRO A 95 11.90 11.35 16.08
CA PRO A 95 11.18 12.58 15.74
C PRO A 95 9.85 12.37 14.99
N PHE A 96 9.67 11.24 14.30
CA PHE A 96 8.49 10.95 13.48
C PHE A 96 7.35 10.28 14.25
N ARG A 97 7.49 10.05 15.56
CA ARG A 97 6.48 9.33 16.36
C ARG A 97 5.09 9.96 16.35
N GLN A 98 5.00 11.28 16.14
CA GLN A 98 3.72 12.00 16.07
C GLN A 98 3.30 12.31 14.63
N PHE A 99 4.04 11.83 13.63
CA PHE A 99 3.74 12.11 12.22
C PHE A 99 2.46 11.39 11.76
N GLY A 100 2.17 10.22 12.33
CA GLY A 100 1.07 9.36 11.87
C GLY A 100 1.46 8.68 10.56
N GLY A 101 1.04 9.23 9.44
CA GLY A 101 1.41 8.71 8.12
C GLY A 101 0.64 9.35 6.98
N ILE A 102 1.00 8.95 5.77
CA ILE A 102 0.41 9.43 4.52
C ILE A 102 0.06 8.24 3.65
N ARG A 103 -1.06 8.33 2.92
CA ARG A 103 -1.42 7.45 1.82
C ARG A 103 -1.94 8.30 0.67
N VAL A 104 -1.54 7.95 -0.55
CA VAL A 104 -2.12 8.51 -1.77
C VAL A 104 -2.72 7.36 -2.53
N GLU A 105 -4.00 7.44 -2.81
CA GLU A 105 -4.79 6.35 -3.37
C GLU A 105 -5.55 6.84 -4.59
N GLU A 106 -5.37 6.13 -5.70
CA GLU A 106 -6.01 6.43 -6.98
C GLU A 106 -6.60 5.15 -7.58
N ASN A 107 -7.67 5.32 -8.35
CA ASN A 107 -8.39 4.21 -8.96
C ASN A 107 -8.09 4.14 -10.45
N PHE A 108 -7.80 2.95 -10.96
CA PHE A 108 -7.44 2.75 -12.36
C PHE A 108 -8.26 1.64 -12.98
N ILE A 109 -8.60 1.82 -14.26
CA ILE A 109 -9.01 0.74 -15.14
C ILE A 109 -7.85 0.36 -16.05
N ILE A 110 -7.57 -0.94 -16.16
CA ILE A 110 -6.57 -1.47 -17.07
C ILE A 110 -7.16 -1.56 -18.48
N THR A 111 -6.39 -1.13 -19.47
CA THR A 111 -6.77 -1.12 -20.89
C THR A 111 -5.81 -2.00 -21.68
N ASP A 112 -6.14 -2.29 -22.94
CA ASP A 112 -5.30 -3.14 -23.81
C ASP A 112 -3.86 -2.66 -23.94
N ASN A 113 -3.62 -1.35 -23.79
CA ASN A 113 -2.32 -0.71 -23.98
C ASN A 113 -1.81 0.03 -22.74
N GLY A 114 -2.38 -0.22 -21.55
CA GLY A 114 -1.95 0.43 -20.32
C GLY A 114 -3.06 0.58 -19.28
N TYR A 115 -3.28 1.80 -18.81
CA TYR A 115 -4.27 2.11 -17.79
C TYR A 115 -4.94 3.46 -18.06
N ARG A 116 -6.09 3.69 -17.45
CA ARG A 116 -6.78 4.97 -17.40
C ARG A 116 -7.18 5.26 -15.97
N LEU A 117 -6.90 6.47 -15.51
CA LEU A 117 -7.36 6.95 -14.22
C LEU A 117 -8.89 7.08 -14.20
N LEU A 118 -9.50 6.70 -13.08
CA LEU A 118 -10.93 6.85 -12.83
C LEU A 118 -11.15 8.03 -11.87
N GLY A 119 -11.92 9.02 -12.34
CA GLY A 119 -12.21 10.24 -11.59
C GLY A 119 -11.24 11.38 -11.92
N GLU A 120 -11.40 12.47 -11.18
CA GLU A 120 -10.52 13.63 -11.28
C GLU A 120 -9.18 13.33 -10.60
N PRO A 121 -8.04 13.64 -11.24
CA PRO A 121 -6.74 13.42 -10.64
C PRO A 121 -6.58 14.13 -9.29
N LEU A 122 -6.11 13.40 -8.28
CA LEU A 122 -5.69 14.03 -7.04
C LEU A 122 -4.52 14.98 -7.31
N ILE A 123 -4.55 16.11 -6.63
CA ILE A 123 -3.39 16.97 -6.49
C ILE A 123 -2.38 16.28 -5.58
N LYS A 124 -1.12 16.14 -6.05
CA LYS A 124 -0.11 15.31 -5.39
C LYS A 124 1.19 16.03 -5.08
N THR A 125 1.51 17.12 -5.78
CA THR A 125 2.72 17.88 -5.48
C THR A 125 2.50 18.79 -4.26
N VAL A 126 3.57 19.09 -3.54
CA VAL A 126 3.49 19.96 -2.36
C VAL A 126 2.97 21.33 -2.76
N GLU A 127 3.50 21.89 -3.85
CA GLU A 127 3.16 23.21 -4.35
C GLU A 127 1.68 23.33 -4.71
N GLU A 128 1.13 22.34 -5.41
CA GLU A 128 -0.28 22.37 -5.80
C GLU A 128 -1.20 22.17 -4.58
N ILE A 129 -0.84 21.31 -3.62
CA ILE A 129 -1.62 21.12 -2.37
C ILE A 129 -1.62 22.41 -1.55
N GLU A 130 -0.46 23.05 -1.40
CA GLU A 130 -0.34 24.32 -0.67
C GLU A 130 -1.11 25.45 -1.36
N SER A 131 -1.07 25.51 -2.70
CA SER A 131 -1.84 26.48 -3.48
C SER A 131 -3.35 26.30 -3.30
N MET A 132 -3.86 25.07 -3.36
CA MET A 132 -5.29 24.79 -3.18
C MET A 132 -5.77 25.16 -1.76
N ARG A 133 -4.95 24.93 -0.73
CA ARG A 133 -5.32 25.23 0.66
C ARG A 133 -5.24 26.73 1.00
N GLY A 134 -4.41 27.48 0.26
CA GLY A 134 -4.21 28.92 0.48
C GLY A 134 -5.36 29.81 0.00
N GLU A 135 -6.32 29.26 -0.75
CA GLU A 135 -7.58 29.91 -1.15
C GLU A 135 -8.65 29.82 -0.06
#